data_AF-A0A218Z2M9-F1
#
_entry.id   AF-A0A218Z2M9-F1
#
_cell.length_a   1.000
_cell.length_b   1.000
_cell.length_c   1.000
_cell.angle_alpha   90.00
_cell.angle_beta   90.00
_cell.angle_gamma   90.00
#
_symmetry.space_group_name_H-M   'P 1'
#
loop_
_entity.id
_entity.type
_entity.pdbx_description
1 polymer ?
#
loop_
_entity_poly.entity_id
_entity_poly.type
_entity_poly.pdbx_seq_one_letter_code
_entity_poly.pdbx_strand_id
1 'polypeptide(L)'
;MSSKLYDTAPASECPRALPIGNGRLGAMGYGRTTTDLLRLNENSVWYGGPQDQTPDPDLVALYHNYDRYLLISSSRPHPKALPATLQGLWNPSFIPAWGGKYTININTQMNYWRANICNLSECEMPLLDLLGRMAERGKKTAQAM
;
A
#
# COMPACT_ATOMS: atom_id res chain seq x y z
N MET A 1 19.23 -8.74 27.46
CA MET A 1 19.00 -7.29 27.63
C MET A 1 17.50 -7.06 27.77
N SER A 2 17.03 -6.33 28.79
CA SER A 2 15.60 -6.03 28.97
C SER A 2 15.30 -4.66 28.35
N SER A 3 14.54 -4.65 27.27
CA SER A 3 13.94 -3.43 26.71
C SER A 3 12.60 -3.19 27.40
N LYS A 4 12.46 -2.04 28.06
CA LYS A 4 11.20 -1.60 28.68
C LYS A 4 10.79 -0.28 28.05
N LEU A 5 9.51 -0.17 27.71
CA LEU A 5 8.86 1.07 27.31
C LEU A 5 8.08 1.59 28.52
N TYR A 6 8.26 2.87 28.88
CA TYR A 6 7.55 3.50 29.99
C TYR A 6 7.19 4.95 29.64
N ASP A 7 6.04 5.39 30.12
CA ASP A 7 5.53 6.75 29.95
C ASP A 7 5.21 7.34 31.33
N THR A 8 5.35 8.66 31.47
CA THR A 8 5.11 9.37 32.74
C THR A 8 3.68 9.93 32.87
N ALA A 9 2.86 9.77 31.83
CA ALA A 9 1.48 10.25 31.78
C ALA A 9 0.58 9.31 30.96
N PRO A 10 -0.73 9.25 31.25
CA PRO A 10 -1.68 8.45 30.48
C PRO A 10 -1.80 8.92 29.03
N ALA A 11 -2.11 7.99 28.12
CA ALA A 11 -2.31 8.29 26.72
C ALA A 11 -3.62 9.06 26.49
N SER A 12 -3.57 10.10 25.66
CA SER A 12 -4.77 10.82 25.19
C SER A 12 -5.24 10.38 23.80
N GLU A 13 -4.38 9.68 23.05
CA GLU A 13 -4.59 9.28 21.65
C GLU A 13 -3.96 7.90 21.36
N CYS A 14 -4.49 7.21 20.36
CA CYS A 14 -4.13 5.82 20.06
C CYS A 14 -2.63 5.58 19.78
N PRO A 15 -1.90 6.46 19.07
CA PRO A 15 -0.47 6.29 18.83
C PRO A 15 0.39 6.33 20.11
N ARG A 16 -0.13 6.88 21.22
CA ARG A 16 0.56 6.94 22.51
C ARG A 16 0.12 5.86 23.50
N ALA A 17 -0.86 5.03 23.13
CA ALA A 17 -1.29 3.92 23.96
C ALA A 17 -0.36 2.71 23.78
N LEU A 18 -0.26 1.86 24.80
CA LEU A 18 0.64 0.71 24.78
C LEU A 18 -0.04 -0.51 24.13
N PRO A 19 0.52 -1.06 23.04
CA PRO A 19 -0.02 -2.25 22.40
C PRO A 19 0.35 -3.51 23.19
N ILE A 20 -0.63 -4.36 23.42
CA ILE A 20 -0.45 -5.75 23.86
C ILE A 20 -1.23 -6.68 22.93
N GLY A 21 -0.72 -7.88 22.68
CA GLY A 21 -1.43 -8.83 21.84
C GLY A 21 -0.76 -10.19 21.76
N ASN A 22 -1.53 -11.19 21.31
CA ASN A 22 -1.08 -12.57 21.16
C ASN A 22 -1.19 -13.07 19.70
N GLY A 23 -1.26 -12.14 18.74
CA GLY A 23 -1.44 -12.44 17.31
C GLY A 23 -2.89 -12.64 16.86
N ARG A 24 -3.82 -12.96 17.77
CA ARG A 24 -5.26 -13.04 17.48
C ARG A 24 -6.03 -11.88 18.09
N LEU A 25 -5.82 -11.64 19.38
CA LEU A 25 -6.40 -10.53 20.12
C LEU A 25 -5.33 -9.46 20.34
N GLY A 26 -5.73 -8.20 20.21
CA GLY A 26 -4.93 -7.03 20.52
C GLY A 26 -5.68 -6.08 21.43
N ALA A 27 -4.96 -5.39 22.30
CA ALA A 27 -5.50 -4.28 23.07
C ALA A 27 -4.52 -3.11 23.10
N MET A 28 -5.05 -1.89 23.08
CA MET A 28 -4.30 -0.66 23.33
C MET A 28 -4.66 -0.16 24.72
N GLY A 29 -3.69 -0.13 25.64
CA GLY A 29 -3.85 0.37 27.00
C GLY A 29 -3.52 1.85 27.13
N TYR A 30 -4.45 2.64 27.68
CA TYR A 30 -4.29 4.10 27.81
C TYR A 30 -3.75 4.53 29.19
N GLY A 31 -3.84 3.68 30.22
CA GLY A 31 -3.23 3.90 31.53
C GLY A 31 -3.86 5.02 32.35
N ARG A 32 -5.17 5.28 32.19
CA ARG A 32 -5.86 6.37 32.93
C ARG A 32 -6.08 5.97 34.39
N THR A 33 -6.01 6.96 35.28
CA THR A 33 -5.96 6.73 36.74
C THR A 33 -7.30 6.42 37.41
N THR A 34 -8.41 6.99 36.92
CA THR A 34 -9.76 6.79 37.50
C THR A 34 -10.57 5.73 36.76
N THR A 35 -10.63 5.83 35.42
CA THR A 35 -11.29 4.86 34.55
C THR A 35 -10.39 4.61 33.36
N ASP A 36 -9.81 3.41 33.29
CA ASP A 36 -8.95 3.05 32.19
C ASP A 36 -9.73 2.75 30.90
N LEU A 37 -9.08 2.93 29.76
CA LEU A 37 -9.61 2.64 28.45
C LEU A 37 -8.73 1.58 27.79
N LEU A 38 -9.34 0.44 27.48
CA LEU A 38 -8.75 -0.59 26.65
C LEU A 38 -9.49 -0.61 25.32
N ARG A 39 -8.81 -0.28 24.22
CA ARG A 39 -9.36 -0.49 22.87
C ARG A 39 -8.98 -1.87 22.39
N LEU A 40 -9.97 -2.71 22.13
CA LEU A 40 -9.77 -4.09 21.71
C LEU A 40 -9.78 -4.22 20.17
N ASN A 41 -9.02 -5.17 19.68
CA ASN A 41 -9.07 -5.63 18.29
C ASN A 41 -8.98 -7.16 18.26
N GLU A 42 -9.60 -7.78 17.26
CA GLU A 42 -9.49 -9.21 16.99
C GLU A 42 -9.25 -9.41 15.50
N ASN A 43 -8.25 -10.22 15.16
CA ASN A 43 -7.70 -10.31 13.81
C ASN A 43 -8.70 -10.84 12.75
N SER A 44 -9.79 -11.50 13.16
CA SER A 44 -10.82 -12.03 12.27
C SER A 44 -12.08 -11.16 12.19
N VAL A 45 -12.20 -10.09 12.99
CA VAL A 45 -13.33 -9.16 12.91
C VAL A 45 -13.17 -8.23 11.71
N TRP A 46 -13.61 -8.71 10.56
CA TRP A 46 -13.67 -7.96 9.30
C TRP A 46 -15.12 -7.84 8.82
N TYR A 47 -15.38 -6.80 8.03
CA TYR A 47 -16.63 -6.69 7.29
C TYR A 47 -16.68 -7.79 6.21
N GLY A 48 -17.85 -8.39 5.97
CA GLY A 48 -18.02 -9.39 4.89
C GLY A 48 -18.67 -10.73 5.29
N GLY A 49 -19.07 -10.92 6.54
CA GLY A 49 -19.75 -12.13 7.00
C GLY A 49 -18.81 -13.34 7.18
N PRO A 50 -19.35 -14.55 7.41
CA PRO A 50 -18.55 -15.76 7.58
C PRO A 50 -17.71 -16.02 6.32
N GLN A 51 -16.38 -15.95 6.45
CA GLN A 51 -15.46 -16.35 5.40
C GLN A 51 -14.94 -17.75 5.69
N ASP A 52 -15.01 -18.63 4.69
CA ASP A 52 -14.27 -19.88 4.71
C ASP A 52 -12.77 -19.55 4.63
N GLN A 53 -12.05 -19.81 5.72
CA GLN A 53 -10.60 -19.57 5.81
C GLN A 53 -9.79 -20.79 5.36
N THR A 54 -10.39 -21.72 4.62
CA THR A 54 -9.65 -22.81 3.98
C THR A 54 -8.58 -22.22 3.08
N PRO A 55 -7.29 -22.48 3.33
CA PRO A 55 -6.22 -21.98 2.47
C PRO A 55 -6.42 -22.50 1.05
N ASP A 56 -6.42 -21.59 0.08
CA ASP A 56 -6.49 -21.91 -1.35
C ASP A 56 -5.19 -21.47 -2.02
N PRO A 57 -4.18 -22.36 -2.11
CA PRO A 57 -2.92 -22.06 -2.78
C PRO A 57 -3.09 -21.76 -4.28
N ASP A 58 -4.11 -22.34 -4.91
CA ASP A 58 -4.36 -22.14 -6.34
C ASP A 58 -4.87 -20.73 -6.61
N LEU A 59 -5.70 -20.18 -5.71
CA LEU A 59 -6.10 -18.78 -5.75
C LEU A 59 -4.89 -17.84 -5.62
N VAL A 60 -3.94 -18.13 -4.73
CA VAL A 60 -2.71 -17.33 -4.59
C VAL A 60 -1.89 -17.37 -5.88
N ALA A 61 -1.73 -18.55 -6.48
CA ALA A 61 -1.03 -18.69 -7.76
C ALA A 61 -1.75 -17.94 -8.89
N LEU A 62 -3.08 -18.00 -8.93
CA LEU A 62 -3.91 -17.28 -9.90
C LEU A 62 -3.73 -15.77 -9.76
N TYR A 63 -3.83 -15.22 -8.54
CA TYR A 63 -3.62 -13.79 -8.27
C TYR A 63 -2.20 -13.35 -8.64
N HIS A 64 -1.20 -14.17 -8.36
CA HIS A 64 0.18 -13.88 -8.75
C HIS A 64 0.34 -13.79 -10.28
N ASN A 65 -0.23 -14.74 -11.02
CA ASN A 65 -0.19 -14.73 -12.48
C ASN A 65 -1.01 -13.59 -13.08
N TYR A 66 -2.14 -13.25 -12.46
CA TYR A 66 -2.98 -12.14 -12.87
C TYR A 66 -2.28 -10.79 -12.68
N ASP A 67 -1.61 -10.57 -11.54
CA ASP A 67 -0.80 -9.37 -11.27
C ASP A 67 0.31 -9.18 -12.33
N ARG A 68 1.04 -10.26 -12.65
CA ARG A 68 2.03 -10.25 -13.74
C ARG A 68 1.41 -9.85 -15.08
N TYR A 69 0.26 -10.43 -15.42
CA TYR A 69 -0.46 -10.12 -16.65
C TYR A 69 -0.87 -8.64 -16.71
N LEU A 70 -1.38 -8.08 -15.61
CA LEU A 70 -1.77 -6.67 -15.52
C LEU A 70 -0.57 -5.73 -15.68
N LEU A 71 0.56 -6.03 -15.03
CA LEU A 71 1.76 -5.20 -15.16
C LEU A 71 2.33 -5.23 -16.58
N ILE A 72 2.42 -6.42 -17.19
CA ILE A 72 2.85 -6.59 -18.59
C ILE A 72 1.92 -5.85 -19.55
N SER A 73 0.62 -5.84 -19.27
CA SER A 73 -0.37 -5.24 -20.18
C SER A 73 -0.44 -3.72 -20.04
N SER A 74 -0.14 -3.18 -18.85
CA SER A 74 -0.23 -1.74 -18.57
C SER A 74 1.10 -1.00 -18.75
N SER A 75 2.24 -1.66 -18.54
CA SER A 75 3.56 -1.01 -18.48
C SER A 75 4.62 -1.73 -19.34
N ARG A 76 4.25 -2.19 -20.53
CA ARG A 76 5.19 -2.81 -21.49
C ARG A 76 6.14 -1.76 -22.10
N PRO A 77 7.44 -2.06 -22.28
CA PRO A 77 8.34 -1.21 -23.06
C PRO A 77 7.81 -0.90 -24.47
N HIS A 78 7.65 0.38 -24.77
CA HIS A 78 7.26 0.89 -26.08
C HIS A 78 7.66 2.37 -26.20
N PRO A 79 7.98 2.91 -27.39
CA PRO A 79 8.38 4.32 -27.60
C PRO A 79 7.45 5.42 -27.03
N LYS A 80 6.23 5.08 -26.61
CA LYS A 80 5.25 5.98 -25.98
C LYS A 80 4.52 5.30 -24.83
N ALA A 81 5.14 4.29 -24.22
CA ALA A 81 4.57 3.61 -23.08
C ALA A 81 4.35 4.60 -21.92
N LEU A 82 3.24 4.39 -21.22
CA LEU A 82 2.97 5.05 -19.95
C LEU A 82 3.12 4.00 -18.85
N PRO A 83 3.52 4.41 -17.63
CA PRO A 83 3.60 3.49 -16.52
C PRO A 83 2.22 2.99 -16.08
N ALA A 84 2.20 1.98 -15.22
CA ALA A 84 0.99 1.53 -14.56
C ALA A 84 0.41 2.62 -13.65
N THR A 85 -0.91 2.80 -13.69
CA THR A 85 -1.67 3.59 -12.72
C THR A 85 -2.53 2.68 -11.86
N LEU A 86 -3.14 3.21 -10.80
CA LEU A 86 -4.13 2.49 -9.99
C LEU A 86 -5.47 2.25 -10.72
N GLN A 87 -5.51 2.41 -12.04
CA GLN A 87 -6.71 2.23 -12.84
C GLN A 87 -6.44 1.37 -14.06
N GLY A 88 -7.44 0.54 -14.39
CA GLY A 88 -7.47 -0.24 -15.60
C GLY A 88 -7.87 0.61 -16.81
N LEU A 89 -7.50 0.13 -18.00
CA LEU A 89 -7.80 0.77 -19.29
C LEU A 89 -9.32 1.00 -19.50
N TRP A 90 -10.15 0.16 -18.91
CA TRP A 90 -11.61 0.15 -19.11
C TRP A 90 -12.42 0.76 -17.96
N ASN A 91 -11.83 1.65 -17.16
CA ASN A 91 -12.58 2.35 -16.13
C ASN A 91 -13.63 3.30 -16.76
N PRO A 92 -14.94 3.10 -16.52
CA PRO A 92 -15.99 3.93 -17.11
C PRO A 92 -16.20 5.27 -16.36
N SER A 93 -15.58 5.44 -15.19
CA SER A 93 -15.76 6.63 -14.36
C SER A 93 -14.79 7.75 -14.72
N PHE A 94 -15.33 8.95 -14.92
CA PHE A 94 -14.56 10.20 -15.06
C PHE A 94 -13.86 10.63 -13.75
N ILE A 95 -14.30 10.10 -12.60
CA ILE A 95 -13.67 10.30 -11.30
C ILE A 95 -13.32 8.91 -10.73
N PRO A 96 -12.20 8.32 -11.19
CA PRO A 96 -11.77 7.03 -10.68
C PRO A 96 -11.40 7.11 -9.20
N ALA A 97 -11.44 5.97 -8.52
CA ALA A 97 -10.79 5.84 -7.22
C ALA A 97 -9.32 6.25 -7.33
N TRP A 98 -8.86 7.08 -6.39
CA TRP A 98 -7.52 7.72 -6.39
C TRP A 98 -7.19 8.55 -7.64
N GLY A 99 -8.20 8.91 -8.43
CA GLY A 99 -8.09 9.82 -9.58
C GLY A 99 -7.36 9.28 -10.80
N GLY A 100 -6.96 8.00 -10.83
CA GLY A 100 -6.24 7.39 -11.96
C GLY A 100 -4.94 8.09 -12.34
N LYS A 101 -4.31 8.79 -11.39
CA LYS A 101 -3.15 9.65 -11.63
C LYS A 101 -1.85 8.86 -11.59
N TYR A 102 -0.85 9.35 -12.33
CA TYR A 102 0.55 8.99 -12.11
C TYR A 102 1.03 9.70 -10.85
N THR A 103 1.01 8.98 -9.73
CA THR A 103 1.49 9.47 -8.44
C THR A 103 3.01 9.27 -8.32
N ILE A 104 3.64 9.97 -7.38
CA ILE A 104 5.05 9.81 -6.98
C ILE A 104 5.16 9.49 -5.47
N ASN A 105 4.19 8.73 -4.97
CA ASN A 105 4.05 8.37 -3.55
C ASN A 105 4.01 6.84 -3.40
N ILE A 106 3.51 6.34 -2.26
CA ILE A 106 3.41 4.90 -1.98
C ILE A 106 2.67 4.11 -3.07
N ASN A 107 1.69 4.71 -3.75
CA ASN A 107 0.93 4.03 -4.81
C ASN A 107 1.83 3.64 -6.00
N THR A 108 2.86 4.41 -6.28
CA THR A 108 3.86 4.09 -7.31
C THR A 108 4.62 2.83 -6.92
N GLN A 109 5.00 2.72 -5.65
CA GLN A 109 5.70 1.53 -5.15
C GLN A 109 4.76 0.32 -5.17
N MET A 110 3.49 0.48 -4.78
CA MET A 110 2.49 -0.59 -4.84
C MET A 110 2.33 -1.18 -6.24
N ASN A 111 2.33 -0.34 -7.28
CA ASN A 111 2.23 -0.80 -8.67
C ASN A 111 3.46 -1.60 -9.15
N TYR A 112 4.63 -1.37 -8.54
CA TYR A 112 5.91 -1.87 -9.07
C TYR A 112 6.71 -2.76 -8.11
N TRP A 113 6.29 -2.94 -6.85
CA TRP A 113 7.00 -3.76 -5.86
C TRP A 113 7.34 -5.15 -6.37
N ARG A 114 6.43 -5.74 -7.15
CA ARG A 114 6.58 -7.09 -7.64
C ARG A 114 7.32 -7.18 -8.98
N ALA A 115 7.60 -6.08 -9.68
CA ALA A 115 8.17 -6.10 -11.03
C ALA A 115 9.50 -6.87 -11.09
N ASN A 116 10.46 -6.50 -10.24
CA ASN A 116 11.75 -7.19 -10.17
C ASN A 116 11.64 -8.63 -9.63
N ILE A 117 10.85 -8.85 -8.58
CA ILE A 117 10.67 -10.19 -7.97
C ILE A 117 10.02 -11.17 -8.97
N CYS A 118 9.19 -10.66 -9.88
CA CYS A 118 8.55 -11.43 -10.94
C CYS A 118 9.37 -11.53 -12.22
N ASN A 119 10.63 -11.09 -12.26
CA ASN A 119 11.41 -11.09 -13.51
C ASN A 119 10.69 -10.30 -14.63
N LEU A 120 10.12 -9.14 -14.28
CA LEU A 120 9.45 -8.18 -15.14
C LEU A 120 10.11 -6.80 -15.04
N SER A 121 11.42 -6.75 -14.82
CA SER A 121 12.21 -5.52 -14.67
C SER A 121 12.04 -4.55 -15.84
N GLU A 122 11.83 -5.07 -17.05
CA GLU A 122 11.56 -4.28 -18.25
C GLU A 122 10.27 -3.47 -18.13
N CYS A 123 9.29 -3.94 -17.35
CA CYS A 123 8.06 -3.21 -17.14
C CYS A 123 8.25 -1.94 -16.31
N GLU A 124 9.40 -1.76 -15.64
CA GLU A 124 9.75 -0.53 -14.91
C GLU A 124 10.23 0.59 -15.86
N MET A 125 10.67 0.26 -17.08
CA MET A 125 11.24 1.23 -18.01
C MET A 125 10.29 2.39 -18.35
N PRO A 126 8.99 2.18 -18.64
CA PRO A 126 8.06 3.27 -18.89
C PRO A 126 7.93 4.26 -17.71
N LEU A 127 8.06 3.79 -16.47
CA LEU A 127 8.08 4.64 -15.29
C LEU A 127 9.34 5.50 -15.26
N LEU A 128 10.51 4.89 -15.43
CA LEU A 128 11.80 5.58 -15.42
C LEU A 128 11.88 6.62 -16.55
N ASP A 129 11.40 6.28 -17.75
CA ASP A 129 11.33 7.18 -18.89
C ASP A 129 10.39 8.37 -18.65
N LEU A 130 9.24 8.14 -17.99
CA LEU A 130 8.36 9.24 -17.61
C LEU A 130 9.00 10.14 -16.56
N LEU A 131 9.63 9.56 -15.54
CA LEU A 131 10.34 10.31 -14.49
C LEU A 131 11.47 11.15 -15.08
N GLY A 132 12.27 10.59 -16.00
CA GLY A 132 13.34 11.33 -16.68
C GLY A 132 12.81 12.54 -17.46
N ARG A 133 11.76 12.35 -18.27
CA ARG A 133 11.09 13.44 -19.00
C ARG A 133 10.50 14.50 -18.07
N MET A 134 9.93 14.08 -16.94
CA MET A 134 9.37 14.99 -15.95
C MET A 134 10.45 15.77 -15.20
N ALA A 135 11.58 15.14 -14.87
CA ALA A 135 12.67 15.79 -14.15
C ALA A 135 13.25 16.96 -14.95
N GLU A 136 13.45 16.83 -16.26
CA GLU A 136 13.92 17.93 -17.11
C GLU A 136 12.98 19.14 -17.10
N ARG A 137 11.67 18.90 -17.18
CA ARG A 137 10.66 19.97 -17.12
C ARG A 137 10.54 20.56 -15.72
N GLY A 138 10.66 19.72 -14.70
CA GLY A 138 10.65 20.08 -13.29
C GLY A 138 11.77 21.05 -12.93
N LYS A 139 12.98 20.88 -13.49
CA LYS A 139 14.11 21.80 -13.29
C LYS A 139 13.75 23.25 -13.63
N LYS A 140 13.07 23.48 -14.76
CA LYS A 140 12.63 24.83 -15.17
C LYS A 140 11.63 25.43 -14.19
N THR A 141 10.68 24.62 -13.72
CA THR A 141 9.67 25.05 -12.75
C THR A 141 10.32 25.40 -11.41
N ALA A 142 11.23 24.55 -10.93
CA ALA A 142 11.95 24.75 -9.68
C ALA A 142 12.90 25.96 -9.68
N GLN A 143 13.36 26.41 -10.86
CA GLN A 143 14.16 27.64 -11.00
C GLN A 143 13.32 28.92 -11.01
N ALA A 144 12.04 28.81 -11.37
CA ALA A 144 11.12 29.96 -11.50
C ALA A 144 10.27 30.20 -10.24
N MET A 145 10.27 29.26 -9.30
CA MET A 145 9.66 29.37 -7.97
C MET A 145 10.72 29.74 -6.94
#